data_AF-A0A951XK00-F1
#
_entry.id   AF-A0A951XK00-F1
#
_cell.length_a   1.000
_cell.length_b   1.000
_cell.length_c   1.000
_cell.angle_alpha   90.00
_cell.angle_beta   90.00
_cell.angle_gamma   90.00
#
_symmetry.space_group_name_H-M   'P 1'
#
loop_
_entity.id
_entity.type
_entity.pdbx_description
1 polymer ?
#
loop_
_entity_poly.entity_id
_entity_poly.type
_entity_poly.pdbx_seq_one_letter_code
_entity_poly.pdbx_strand_id
1 'polypeptide(L)'
;MSDTPHKYTAKDWDEVRLSFASSIMVDTALSSLAQNLEGPDWPIKAPDETPSAYIDHNYEELRELLALKGYPDHVDLLISILKDTLAFDDPFGDMVDHTAAAAEKENQLLRNLQRLEIAEDFPIALTALDADTRDFCRLEKLDTLGAFARFAQSMAQSVIVGGDFRKLLNALSHVDEKVLATLLPFRPGAKGLHLIESLAQSDGSPDRNQAALAWFAADLEKLKADLVAGGTLERQLVVLNNPDAEQRVAAVLRPLLHVEAAADKPSGLRGVWSRLFGR
;
A
#
# COMPACT_ATOMS: atom_id res chain seq x y z
N MET A 1 34.11 19.05 -26.17
CA MET A 1 32.87 18.74 -25.43
C MET A 1 33.29 17.78 -24.33
N SER A 2 33.65 18.32 -23.18
CA SER A 2 34.13 17.54 -22.05
C SER A 2 32.88 17.00 -21.36
N ASP A 3 32.64 15.70 -21.50
CA ASP A 3 31.53 14.99 -20.86
C ASP A 3 31.94 14.71 -19.42
N THR A 4 31.95 15.76 -18.60
CA THR A 4 32.17 15.62 -17.16
C THR A 4 30.91 14.96 -16.59
N PRO A 5 31.00 13.84 -15.87
CA PRO A 5 29.82 13.20 -15.30
C PRO A 5 29.19 14.13 -14.27
N HIS A 6 27.96 14.58 -14.55
CA HIS A 6 27.17 15.38 -13.62
C HIS A 6 26.84 14.55 -12.39
N LYS A 7 27.13 15.10 -11.21
CA LYS A 7 26.88 14.49 -9.90
C LYS A 7 25.37 14.39 -9.63
N TYR A 8 24.59 15.35 -10.11
CA TYR A 8 23.15 15.44 -9.86
C TYR A 8 22.31 15.25 -11.12
N THR A 9 21.05 14.88 -10.93
CA THR A 9 20.09 14.60 -12.00
C THR A 9 18.99 15.67 -12.07
N ALA A 10 18.18 15.64 -13.13
CA ALA A 10 17.00 16.51 -13.23
C ALA A 10 16.04 16.35 -12.04
N LYS A 11 15.91 15.12 -11.51
CA LYS A 11 15.10 14.84 -10.32
C LYS A 11 15.65 15.55 -9.08
N ASP A 12 16.98 15.48 -8.86
CA ASP A 12 17.62 16.19 -7.75
C ASP A 12 17.39 17.69 -7.81
N TRP A 13 17.39 18.26 -9.01
CA TRP A 13 17.14 19.68 -9.21
C TRP A 13 15.68 20.05 -8.94
N ASP A 14 14.72 19.24 -9.39
CA ASP A 14 13.30 19.46 -9.11
C ASP A 14 13.01 19.46 -7.61
N GLU A 15 13.62 18.56 -6.84
CA GLU A 15 13.49 18.53 -5.38
C GLU A 15 14.03 19.81 -4.74
N VAL A 16 15.24 20.23 -5.13
CA VAL A 16 15.90 21.42 -4.55
C VAL A 16 15.14 22.70 -4.88
N ARG A 17 14.72 22.89 -6.14
CA ARG A 17 14.04 24.13 -6.55
C ARG A 17 12.66 24.28 -5.92
N LEU A 18 11.94 23.17 -5.71
CA LEU A 18 10.65 23.18 -5.00
C LEU A 18 10.83 23.58 -3.53
N SER A 19 11.82 23.01 -2.85
CA SER A 19 12.10 23.33 -1.45
C SER A 19 12.56 24.79 -1.27
N PHE A 20 13.41 25.29 -2.18
CA PHE A 20 13.89 26.67 -2.12
C PHE A 20 12.85 27.72 -2.46
N ALA A 21 11.82 27.39 -3.27
CA ALA A 21 10.76 28.34 -3.63
C ALA A 21 10.00 28.87 -2.39
N SER A 22 9.96 28.11 -1.30
CA SER A 22 9.39 28.53 -0.01
C SER A 22 10.42 28.96 1.04
N SER A 23 11.72 28.96 0.71
CA SER A 23 12.78 29.28 1.67
C SER A 23 12.90 30.80 1.89
N ILE A 24 13.15 31.21 3.13
CA ILE A 24 13.49 32.61 3.45
C ILE A 24 14.82 33.04 2.79
N MET A 25 15.67 32.09 2.40
CA MET A 25 16.98 32.34 1.80
C MET A 25 16.94 32.45 0.27
N VAL A 26 15.76 32.37 -0.36
CA VAL A 26 15.60 32.36 -1.82
C VAL A 26 16.16 33.61 -2.51
N ASP A 27 16.16 34.75 -1.83
CA ASP A 27 16.71 36.03 -2.31
C ASP A 27 18.07 36.38 -1.68
N THR A 28 18.72 35.41 -1.02
CA THR A 28 20.07 35.59 -0.48
C THR A 28 21.09 35.34 -1.57
N ALA A 29 22.10 36.21 -1.69
CA ALA A 29 23.13 36.06 -2.70
C ALA A 29 23.87 34.71 -2.57
N LEU A 30 24.02 33.98 -3.68
CA LEU A 30 24.68 32.67 -3.75
C LEU A 30 26.13 32.73 -3.26
N SER A 31 26.82 33.85 -3.48
CA SER A 31 28.16 34.07 -2.93
C SER A 31 28.20 34.11 -1.40
N SER A 32 27.15 34.64 -0.75
CA SER A 32 27.02 34.62 0.71
C SER A 32 26.63 33.25 1.24
N LEU A 33 25.77 32.52 0.51
CA LEU A 33 25.40 31.15 0.85
C LEU A 33 26.64 30.23 0.77
N ALA A 34 27.39 30.31 -0.33
CA ALA A 34 28.60 29.51 -0.54
C ALA A 34 29.70 29.75 0.51
N GLN A 35 29.86 30.99 0.99
CA GLN A 35 30.86 31.32 2.04
C GLN A 35 30.60 30.60 3.36
N ASN A 36 29.35 30.26 3.65
CA ASN A 36 28.98 29.53 4.86
C ASN A 36 29.18 28.01 4.72
N LEU A 37 29.58 27.53 3.55
CA LEU A 37 29.74 26.11 3.23
C LEU A 37 31.23 25.75 3.09
N GLU A 38 31.59 24.51 3.44
CA GLU A 38 32.92 23.96 3.17
C GLU A 38 33.05 23.53 1.70
N GLY A 39 33.02 24.50 0.78
CA GLY A 39 33.02 24.25 -0.66
C GLY A 39 33.61 25.38 -1.52
N PRO A 40 33.63 25.22 -2.86
CA PRO A 40 34.06 26.28 -3.77
C PRO A 40 33.12 27.48 -3.73
N ASP A 41 33.69 28.69 -3.85
CA ASP A 41 32.91 29.93 -3.98
C ASP A 41 32.04 29.91 -5.25
N TRP A 42 30.86 30.55 -5.16
CA TRP A 42 30.07 30.86 -6.36
C TRP A 42 30.85 31.84 -7.26
N PRO A 43 31.05 31.54 -8.56
CA PRO A 43 31.96 32.31 -9.41
C PRO A 43 31.39 33.68 -9.83
N ILE A 44 30.07 33.87 -9.78
CA ILE A 44 29.42 35.11 -10.22
C ILE A 44 29.16 36.00 -9.00
N LYS A 45 29.90 37.12 -8.92
CA LYS A 45 29.85 38.06 -7.78
C LYS A 45 28.90 39.24 -8.06
N ALA A 46 27.68 38.95 -8.51
CA ALA A 46 26.66 39.97 -8.73
C ALA A 46 25.53 39.84 -7.68
N PRO A 47 24.93 40.96 -7.24
CA PRO A 47 23.96 40.96 -6.15
C PRO A 47 22.61 40.32 -6.52
N ASP A 48 22.32 40.21 -7.81
CA ASP A 48 21.16 39.52 -8.40
C ASP A 48 21.38 38.02 -8.62
N GLU A 49 22.56 37.50 -8.24
CA GLU A 49 22.88 36.07 -8.27
C GLU A 49 22.34 35.40 -7.01
N THR A 50 21.03 35.18 -7.00
CA THR A 50 20.26 34.55 -5.91
C THR A 50 19.65 33.24 -6.39
N PRO A 51 19.24 32.32 -5.49
CA PRO A 51 18.45 31.14 -5.87
C PRO A 51 17.23 31.47 -6.74
N SER A 52 16.52 32.58 -6.47
CA SER A 52 15.38 33.05 -7.27
C SER A 52 15.69 33.26 -8.75
N ALA A 53 16.93 33.57 -9.12
CA ALA A 53 17.34 33.71 -10.52
C ALA A 53 17.43 32.36 -11.28
N TYR A 54 17.36 31.23 -10.57
CA TYR A 54 17.60 29.90 -11.12
C TYR A 54 16.42 28.93 -10.94
N ILE A 55 15.72 28.96 -9.80
CA ILE A 55 14.72 27.94 -9.41
C ILE A 55 13.47 27.85 -10.31
N ASP A 56 13.18 28.89 -11.09
CA ASP A 56 12.06 28.89 -12.05
C ASP A 56 12.38 28.11 -13.33
N HIS A 57 13.66 27.76 -13.54
CA HIS A 57 14.12 27.01 -14.71
C HIS A 57 14.14 25.50 -14.43
N ASN A 58 13.72 24.70 -15.42
CA ASN A 58 13.92 23.25 -15.35
C ASN A 58 15.41 22.90 -15.53
N TYR A 59 15.76 21.61 -15.37
CA TYR A 59 17.17 21.18 -15.37
C TYR A 59 17.92 21.52 -16.66
N GLU A 60 17.30 21.32 -17.82
CA GLU A 60 17.95 21.64 -19.11
C GLU A 60 18.05 23.16 -19.32
N GLU A 61 17.01 23.91 -18.96
CA GLU A 61 17.03 25.38 -19.01
C GLU A 61 18.11 25.97 -18.08
N LEU A 62 18.30 25.41 -16.89
CA LEU A 62 19.35 25.81 -15.97
C LEU A 62 20.75 25.59 -16.59
N ARG A 63 20.96 24.44 -17.23
CA ARG A 63 22.23 24.14 -17.91
C ARG A 63 22.51 25.12 -19.04
N GLU A 64 21.49 25.43 -19.85
CA GLU A 64 21.58 26.42 -20.91
C GLU A 64 21.87 27.81 -20.37
N LEU A 65 21.18 28.23 -19.30
CA LEU A 65 21.37 29.52 -18.65
C LEU A 65 22.80 29.68 -18.12
N LEU A 66 23.33 28.67 -17.43
CA LEU A 66 24.70 28.69 -16.91
C LEU A 66 25.74 28.64 -18.03
N ALA A 67 25.47 27.89 -19.11
CA ALA A 67 26.32 27.90 -20.29
C ALA A 67 26.37 29.30 -20.95
N LEU A 68 25.23 29.99 -21.06
CA LEU A 68 25.14 31.36 -21.57
C LEU A 68 25.91 32.36 -20.70
N LYS A 69 25.93 32.14 -19.38
CA LYS A 69 26.72 32.93 -18.42
C LYS A 69 28.22 32.57 -18.44
N GLY A 70 28.64 31.56 -19.19
CA GLY A 70 30.04 31.13 -19.30
C GLY A 70 30.48 30.09 -18.27
N TYR A 71 29.55 29.47 -17.53
CA TYR A 71 29.80 28.52 -16.46
C TYR A 71 29.07 27.17 -16.67
N PRO A 72 29.26 26.48 -17.81
CA PRO A 72 28.50 25.28 -18.17
C PRO A 72 28.67 24.10 -17.17
N ASP A 73 29.77 24.06 -16.43
CA ASP A 73 30.09 22.99 -15.48
C ASP A 73 29.65 23.28 -14.03
N HIS A 74 28.93 24.39 -13.78
CA HIS A 74 28.61 24.84 -12.40
C HIS A 74 27.21 24.46 -11.90
N VAL A 75 26.49 23.64 -12.67
CA VAL A 75 25.17 23.13 -12.29
C VAL A 75 25.26 22.33 -10.99
N ASP A 76 26.22 21.41 -10.90
CA ASP A 76 26.44 20.61 -9.70
C ASP A 76 26.85 21.44 -8.49
N LEU A 77 27.61 22.53 -8.71
CA LEU A 77 27.99 23.45 -7.66
C LEU A 77 26.77 24.19 -7.11
N LEU A 78 25.90 24.70 -7.99
CA LEU A 78 24.66 25.37 -7.59
C LEU A 78 23.79 24.43 -6.76
N ILE A 79 23.57 23.21 -7.25
CA ILE A 79 22.77 22.21 -6.55
C ILE A 79 23.38 21.87 -5.19
N SER A 80 24.71 21.76 -5.09
CA SER A 80 25.40 21.50 -3.82
C SER A 80 25.19 22.64 -2.83
N ILE A 81 25.41 23.89 -3.25
CA ILE A 81 25.24 25.07 -2.39
C ILE A 81 23.83 25.11 -1.81
N LEU A 82 22.81 24.88 -2.65
CA LEU A 82 21.41 24.90 -2.21
C LEU A 82 21.10 23.71 -1.28
N LYS A 83 21.48 22.48 -1.62
CA LYS A 83 21.26 21.31 -0.75
C LYS A 83 21.88 21.52 0.63
N ASP A 84 23.12 21.98 0.68
CA ASP A 84 23.81 22.18 1.95
C ASP A 84 23.19 23.34 2.73
N THR A 85 22.77 24.42 2.06
CA THR A 85 22.06 25.55 2.70
C THR A 85 20.75 25.09 3.34
N LEU A 86 19.96 24.25 2.66
CA LEU A 86 18.72 23.68 3.22
C LEU A 86 19.02 22.80 4.43
N ALA A 87 20.08 22.01 4.39
CA ALA A 87 20.49 21.16 5.52
C ALA A 87 20.94 21.99 6.75
N PHE A 88 21.47 23.20 6.55
CA PHE A 88 21.81 24.13 7.63
C PHE A 88 20.58 24.85 8.21
N ASP A 89 19.57 25.17 7.38
CA ASP A 89 18.33 25.84 7.82
C ASP A 89 17.36 24.89 8.54
N ASP A 90 17.39 23.59 8.19
CA ASP A 90 16.70 22.52 8.93
C ASP A 90 17.70 21.45 9.41
N PRO A 91 18.41 21.69 10.54
CA PRO A 91 19.37 20.72 11.09
C PRO A 91 18.71 19.40 11.54
N PHE A 92 17.39 19.28 11.41
CA PHE A 92 16.61 18.09 11.70
C PHE A 92 15.87 17.53 10.48
N GLY A 93 15.99 18.09 9.28
CA GLY A 93 15.29 17.59 8.08
C GLY A 93 15.66 16.13 7.77
N ASP A 94 16.96 15.82 7.78
CA ASP A 94 17.46 14.44 7.69
C ASP A 94 17.01 13.58 8.87
N MET A 95 16.86 14.16 10.08
CA MET A 95 16.36 13.43 11.25
C MET A 95 14.86 13.15 11.17
N VAL A 96 14.08 13.98 10.46
CA VAL A 96 12.64 13.82 10.21
C VAL A 96 12.40 12.76 9.13
N ASP A 97 13.19 12.74 8.06
CA ASP A 97 13.12 11.67 7.05
C ASP A 97 13.63 10.34 7.59
N HIS A 98 14.69 10.34 8.41
CA HIS A 98 15.11 9.16 9.13
C HIS A 98 14.10 8.70 10.17
N THR A 99 13.37 9.59 10.85
CA THR A 99 12.32 9.19 11.81
C THR A 99 11.04 8.73 11.13
N ALA A 100 10.64 9.30 9.99
CA ALA A 100 9.47 8.82 9.22
C ALA A 100 9.75 7.45 8.60
N ALA A 101 10.89 7.28 7.93
CA ALA A 101 11.28 5.99 7.35
C ALA A 101 11.66 4.96 8.42
N ALA A 102 12.24 5.37 9.56
CA ALA A 102 12.43 4.48 10.70
C ALA A 102 11.09 4.14 11.39
N ALA A 103 10.16 5.09 11.52
CA ALA A 103 8.83 4.84 12.10
C ALA A 103 8.03 3.86 11.24
N GLU A 104 8.09 3.97 9.91
CA GLU A 104 7.50 2.98 8.99
C GLU A 104 8.18 1.61 9.16
N LYS A 105 9.52 1.57 9.25
CA LYS A 105 10.25 0.33 9.56
C LYS A 105 9.96 -0.23 10.95
N GLU A 106 9.59 0.61 11.92
CA GLU A 106 9.22 0.26 13.29
C GLU A 106 7.73 -0.01 13.47
N ASN A 107 6.91 0.17 12.44
CA ASN A 107 5.49 -0.10 12.50
C ASN A 107 5.26 -1.60 12.72
N GLN A 108 4.94 -1.96 13.97
CA GLN A 108 4.71 -3.34 14.38
C GLN A 108 3.58 -4.00 13.58
N LEU A 109 2.58 -3.23 13.14
CA LEU A 109 1.47 -3.74 12.34
C LEU A 109 1.94 -4.13 10.94
N LEU A 110 2.74 -3.30 10.27
CA LEU A 110 3.32 -3.63 8.96
C LEU A 110 4.21 -4.87 9.04
N ARG A 111 5.05 -4.98 10.09
CA ARG A 111 5.85 -6.19 10.34
C ARG A 111 4.99 -7.43 10.55
N ASN A 112 3.88 -7.30 11.25
CA ASN A 112 2.94 -8.40 11.47
C ASN A 112 2.21 -8.81 10.19
N LEU A 113 1.78 -7.84 9.35
CA LEU A 113 1.21 -8.11 8.03
C LEU A 113 2.20 -8.88 7.16
N GLN A 114 3.46 -8.42 7.10
CA GLN A 114 4.53 -9.09 6.36
C GLN A 114 4.79 -10.51 6.90
N ARG A 115 4.81 -10.69 8.23
CA ARG A 115 4.99 -12.01 8.87
C ARG A 115 3.90 -13.01 8.50
N LEU A 116 2.67 -12.52 8.35
CA LEU A 116 1.51 -13.30 7.91
C LEU A 116 1.41 -13.41 6.38
N GLU A 117 2.32 -12.78 5.63
CA GLU A 117 2.27 -12.65 4.17
C GLU A 117 0.97 -12.00 3.65
N ILE A 118 0.37 -11.13 4.47
CA ILE A 118 -0.79 -10.34 4.10
C ILE A 118 -0.32 -9.12 3.32
N ALA A 119 -0.85 -8.95 2.11
CA ALA A 119 -0.48 -7.86 1.22
C ALA A 119 -0.94 -6.50 1.79
N GLU A 120 -0.02 -5.52 1.85
CA GLU A 120 -0.30 -4.19 2.39
C GLU A 120 -1.27 -3.39 1.52
N ASP A 121 -1.27 -3.64 0.21
CA ASP A 121 -2.17 -3.04 -0.76
C ASP A 121 -3.58 -3.66 -0.76
N PHE A 122 -3.83 -4.66 0.11
CA PHE A 122 -5.14 -5.28 0.19
C PHE A 122 -6.24 -4.25 0.53
N PRO A 123 -7.33 -4.18 -0.25
CA PRO A 123 -8.35 -3.13 -0.10
C PRO A 123 -9.16 -3.29 1.19
N ILE A 124 -9.32 -2.20 1.95
CA ILE A 124 -10.20 -2.17 3.13
C ILE A 124 -11.65 -2.50 2.75
N ALA A 125 -12.09 -2.13 1.55
CA ALA A 125 -13.44 -2.43 1.06
C ALA A 125 -13.76 -3.94 0.96
N LEU A 126 -12.72 -4.78 0.79
CA LEU A 126 -12.86 -6.24 0.70
C LEU A 126 -12.81 -6.94 2.07
N THR A 127 -12.52 -6.21 3.14
CA THR A 127 -12.58 -6.74 4.51
C THR A 127 -14.04 -6.96 4.95
N ALA A 128 -14.22 -7.74 6.01
CA ALA A 128 -15.51 -7.98 6.67
C ALA A 128 -15.83 -6.96 7.78
N LEU A 129 -15.16 -5.79 7.77
CA LEU A 129 -15.48 -4.69 8.68
C LEU A 129 -16.94 -4.24 8.47
N ASP A 130 -17.59 -3.81 9.55
CA ASP A 130 -18.91 -3.20 9.49
C ASP A 130 -18.96 -1.98 8.53
N ALA A 131 -20.18 -1.59 8.14
CA ALA A 131 -20.38 -0.50 7.18
C ALA A 131 -19.83 0.84 7.72
N ASP A 132 -20.08 1.14 8.98
CA ASP A 132 -19.67 2.39 9.64
C ASP A 132 -18.14 2.51 9.69
N THR A 133 -17.43 1.43 9.98
CA THR A 133 -15.96 1.38 10.01
C THR A 133 -15.39 1.55 8.60
N ARG A 134 -15.99 0.93 7.57
CA ARG A 134 -15.53 1.12 6.19
C ARG A 134 -15.78 2.55 5.72
N ASP A 135 -16.88 3.17 6.12
CA ASP A 135 -17.18 4.56 5.83
C ASP A 135 -16.19 5.50 6.50
N PHE A 136 -15.86 5.25 7.77
CA PHE A 136 -14.79 5.95 8.46
C PHE A 136 -13.44 5.81 7.73
N CYS A 137 -13.03 4.58 7.40
CA CYS A 137 -11.78 4.35 6.66
C CYS A 137 -11.76 5.12 5.34
N ARG A 138 -12.86 5.15 4.59
CA ARG A 138 -12.97 5.90 3.34
C ARG A 138 -12.86 7.42 3.54
N LEU A 139 -13.50 7.97 4.58
CA LEU A 139 -13.41 9.40 4.90
C LEU A 139 -11.98 9.82 5.26
N GLU A 140 -11.28 8.95 5.98
CA GLU A 140 -9.87 9.14 6.36
C GLU A 140 -8.87 8.72 5.26
N LYS A 141 -9.35 8.36 4.05
CA LYS A 141 -8.53 7.90 2.91
C LYS A 141 -7.66 6.66 3.22
N LEU A 142 -8.17 5.78 4.07
CA LEU A 142 -7.59 4.50 4.43
C LEU A 142 -8.10 3.42 3.48
N ASP A 143 -7.63 3.46 2.23
CA ASP A 143 -8.12 2.54 1.19
C ASP A 143 -7.52 1.12 1.30
N THR A 144 -6.36 0.98 1.94
CA THR A 144 -5.60 -0.28 2.03
C THR A 144 -5.21 -0.65 3.47
N LEU A 145 -4.89 -1.93 3.72
CA LEU A 145 -4.39 -2.38 5.03
C LEU A 145 -3.09 -1.68 5.45
N GLY A 146 -2.22 -1.36 4.49
CA GLY A 146 -0.98 -0.61 4.74
C GLY A 146 -1.26 0.85 5.12
N ALA A 147 -2.24 1.50 4.48
CA ALA A 147 -2.70 2.83 4.90
C ALA A 147 -3.30 2.79 6.31
N PHE A 148 -4.14 1.79 6.60
CA PHE A 148 -4.69 1.54 7.93
C PHE A 148 -3.59 1.36 9.00
N ALA A 149 -2.58 0.53 8.73
CA ALA A 149 -1.50 0.25 9.66
C ALA A 149 -0.66 1.50 9.99
N ARG A 150 -0.40 2.34 8.98
CA ARG A 150 0.33 3.61 9.17
C ARG A 150 -0.49 4.63 9.95
N PHE A 151 -1.77 4.77 9.60
CA PHE A 151 -2.69 5.63 10.34
C PHE A 151 -2.81 5.23 11.81
N ALA A 152 -2.92 3.93 12.09
CA ALA A 152 -3.06 3.44 13.45
C ALA A 152 -1.84 3.73 14.33
N GLN A 153 -0.63 3.82 13.76
CA GLN A 153 0.59 4.16 14.48
C GLN A 153 0.63 5.64 14.91
N SER A 154 0.12 6.54 14.07
CA SER A 154 0.02 7.97 14.37
C SER A 154 -1.23 8.36 15.16
N MET A 155 -2.12 7.41 15.44
CA MET A 155 -3.41 7.69 16.05
C MET A 155 -3.27 8.04 17.54
N ALA A 156 -3.74 9.22 17.94
CA ALA A 156 -3.82 9.62 19.34
C ALA A 156 -4.85 8.75 20.09
N GLN A 157 -4.58 8.45 21.37
CA GLN A 157 -5.46 7.61 22.20
C GLN A 157 -6.90 8.16 22.37
N SER A 158 -7.14 9.42 21.99
CA SER A 158 -8.42 10.12 22.08
C SER A 158 -9.34 9.94 20.86
N VAL A 159 -8.87 9.32 19.77
CA VAL A 159 -9.72 9.09 18.59
C VAL A 159 -10.72 7.98 18.92
N ILE A 160 -12.02 8.31 18.86
CA ILE A 160 -13.10 7.34 19.01
C ILE A 160 -13.21 6.57 17.68
N VAL A 161 -12.59 5.40 17.63
CA VAL A 161 -12.70 4.45 16.51
C VAL A 161 -13.79 3.42 16.76
N GLY A 162 -14.46 3.00 15.67
CA GLY A 162 -15.50 1.97 15.69
C GLY A 162 -15.04 0.65 16.32
N GLY A 163 -16.00 -0.17 16.76
CA GLY A 163 -15.72 -1.44 17.44
C GLY A 163 -14.87 -2.39 16.60
N ASP A 164 -15.22 -2.55 15.32
CA ASP A 164 -14.49 -3.41 14.39
C ASP A 164 -13.11 -2.85 14.01
N PHE A 165 -12.95 -1.52 13.92
CA PHE A 165 -11.64 -0.89 13.74
C PHE A 165 -10.68 -1.28 14.86
N ARG A 166 -11.12 -1.11 16.12
CA ARG A 166 -10.29 -1.44 17.29
C ARG A 166 -10.04 -2.95 17.39
N LYS A 167 -11.02 -3.76 17.00
CA LYS A 167 -10.90 -5.22 16.93
C LYS A 167 -9.84 -5.63 15.91
N LEU A 168 -9.85 -5.07 14.70
CA LEU A 168 -8.84 -5.33 13.67
C LEU A 168 -7.45 -4.90 14.13
N LEU A 169 -7.34 -3.70 14.70
CA LEU A 169 -6.09 -3.16 15.24
C LEU A 169 -5.48 -4.09 16.30
N ASN A 170 -6.29 -4.52 17.27
CA ASN A 170 -5.84 -5.43 18.33
C ASN A 170 -5.43 -6.80 17.76
N ALA A 171 -6.21 -7.32 16.81
CA ALA A 171 -5.94 -8.61 16.18
C ALA A 171 -4.62 -8.58 15.39
N LEU A 172 -4.34 -7.50 14.66
CA LEU A 172 -3.07 -7.31 13.95
C LEU A 172 -1.90 -7.07 14.91
N SER A 173 -2.11 -6.31 15.99
CA SER A 173 -1.06 -6.00 16.98
C SER A 173 -0.56 -7.25 17.70
N HIS A 174 -1.47 -8.15 18.07
CA HIS A 174 -1.17 -9.37 18.82
C HIS A 174 -1.09 -10.63 17.95
N VAL A 175 -1.36 -10.50 16.65
CA VAL A 175 -1.46 -11.62 15.70
C VAL A 175 -2.42 -12.70 16.22
N ASP A 176 -3.63 -12.24 16.54
CA ASP A 176 -4.75 -13.12 16.85
C ASP A 176 -5.39 -13.62 15.55
N GLU A 177 -4.85 -14.72 15.03
CA GLU A 177 -5.31 -15.34 13.78
C GLU A 177 -6.81 -15.68 13.79
N LYS A 178 -7.38 -16.01 14.94
CA LYS A 178 -8.80 -16.34 15.04
C LYS A 178 -9.66 -15.10 14.82
N VAL A 179 -9.27 -13.98 15.42
CA VAL A 179 -9.99 -12.71 15.23
C VAL A 179 -9.74 -12.16 13.83
N LEU A 180 -8.52 -12.28 13.30
CA LEU A 180 -8.19 -11.89 11.93
C LEU A 180 -9.06 -12.61 10.90
N ALA A 181 -9.29 -13.91 11.06
CA ALA A 181 -10.17 -14.69 10.18
C ALA A 181 -11.64 -14.21 10.19
N THR A 182 -12.07 -13.46 11.21
CA THR A 182 -13.42 -12.87 11.24
C THR A 182 -13.52 -11.54 10.51
N LEU A 183 -12.40 -10.87 10.23
CA LEU A 183 -12.36 -9.51 9.69
C LEU A 183 -11.66 -9.44 8.32
N LEU A 184 -10.72 -10.34 8.07
CA LEU A 184 -9.95 -10.45 6.83
C LEU A 184 -10.18 -11.83 6.22
N PRO A 185 -10.05 -11.98 4.89
CA PRO A 185 -10.14 -13.28 4.22
C PRO A 185 -8.88 -14.12 4.48
N PHE A 186 -8.67 -14.45 5.74
CA PHE A 186 -7.50 -15.08 6.31
C PHE A 186 -7.87 -16.44 6.88
N ARG A 187 -6.99 -17.42 6.72
CA ARG A 187 -7.16 -18.77 7.23
C ARG A 187 -6.15 -19.03 8.35
N PRO A 188 -6.60 -19.33 9.58
CA PRO A 188 -5.69 -19.64 10.68
C PRO A 188 -4.73 -20.78 10.34
N GLY A 189 -3.45 -20.61 10.64
CA GLY A 189 -2.36 -21.53 10.31
C GLY A 189 -1.89 -21.50 8.86
N ALA A 190 -2.54 -20.72 7.98
CA ALA A 190 -2.08 -20.47 6.62
C ALA A 190 -1.50 -19.06 6.50
N LYS A 191 -0.78 -18.83 5.39
CA LYS A 191 -0.19 -17.53 5.08
C LYS A 191 -0.93 -16.86 3.95
N GLY A 192 -0.97 -15.55 4.01
CA GLY A 192 -1.64 -14.69 3.04
C GLY A 192 -3.16 -14.67 3.18
N LEU A 193 -3.78 -14.01 2.21
CA LEU A 193 -5.22 -13.90 2.07
C LEU A 193 -5.71 -14.85 0.98
N HIS A 194 -6.97 -15.26 1.05
CA HIS A 194 -7.51 -16.32 0.21
C HIS A 194 -8.85 -15.95 -0.42
N LEU A 195 -8.99 -16.31 -1.71
CA LEU A 195 -10.20 -16.05 -2.50
C LEU A 195 -11.47 -16.63 -1.86
N ILE A 196 -11.43 -17.88 -1.38
CA ILE A 196 -12.62 -18.60 -0.87
C ILE A 196 -13.19 -17.89 0.35
N GLU A 197 -12.33 -17.50 1.28
CA GLU A 197 -12.67 -16.74 2.48
C GLU A 197 -13.19 -15.34 2.13
N SER A 198 -12.61 -14.68 1.10
CA SER A 198 -13.08 -13.37 0.63
C SER A 198 -14.47 -13.44 0.03
N LEU A 199 -14.76 -14.46 -0.76
CA LEU A 199 -16.09 -14.71 -1.32
C LEU A 199 -17.11 -15.09 -0.23
N ALA A 200 -16.69 -15.81 0.82
CA ALA A 200 -17.58 -16.10 1.94
C ALA A 200 -17.93 -14.82 2.71
N GLN A 201 -16.94 -13.94 2.92
CA GLN A 201 -17.10 -12.66 3.64
C GLN A 201 -17.83 -11.58 2.83
N SER A 202 -17.99 -11.76 1.51
CA SER A 202 -18.81 -10.88 0.67
C SER A 202 -20.30 -10.96 1.02
N ASP A 203 -20.70 -12.04 1.71
CA ASP A 203 -22.05 -12.41 2.07
C ASP A 203 -23.04 -12.38 0.88
N GLY A 204 -22.56 -12.74 -0.30
CA GLY A 204 -23.37 -12.80 -1.51
C GLY A 204 -23.56 -11.46 -2.24
N SER A 205 -22.91 -10.38 -1.78
CA SER A 205 -22.89 -9.10 -2.50
C SER A 205 -22.22 -9.25 -3.88
N PRO A 206 -22.93 -8.98 -5.00
CA PRO A 206 -22.38 -9.13 -6.35
C PRO A 206 -21.15 -8.24 -6.59
N ASP A 207 -21.21 -6.98 -6.16
CA ASP A 207 -20.12 -6.02 -6.36
C ASP A 207 -18.86 -6.44 -5.61
N ARG A 208 -19.02 -6.90 -4.36
CA ARG A 208 -17.88 -7.40 -3.56
C ARG A 208 -17.34 -8.71 -4.12
N ASN A 209 -18.18 -9.60 -4.63
CA ASN A 209 -17.74 -10.82 -5.31
C ASN A 209 -16.91 -10.50 -6.55
N GLN A 210 -17.35 -9.55 -7.38
CA GLN A 210 -16.62 -9.14 -8.57
C GLN A 210 -15.27 -8.52 -8.20
N ALA A 211 -15.23 -7.64 -7.21
CA ALA A 211 -13.99 -7.04 -6.72
C ALA A 211 -13.03 -8.08 -6.12
N ALA A 212 -13.53 -9.06 -5.38
CA ALA A 212 -12.72 -10.17 -4.86
C ALA A 212 -12.15 -11.04 -5.98
N LEU A 213 -12.95 -11.39 -6.99
CA LEU A 213 -12.48 -12.16 -8.15
C LEU A 213 -11.41 -11.41 -8.96
N ALA A 214 -11.55 -10.10 -9.09
CA ALA A 214 -10.55 -9.26 -9.76
C ALA A 214 -9.23 -9.22 -8.97
N TRP A 215 -9.30 -9.04 -7.64
CA TRP A 215 -8.12 -9.00 -6.78
C TRP A 215 -7.39 -10.35 -6.74
N PHE A 216 -8.14 -11.44 -6.57
CA PHE A 216 -7.61 -12.79 -6.44
C PHE A 216 -7.61 -13.56 -7.77
N ALA A 217 -7.43 -12.89 -8.91
CA ALA A 217 -7.46 -13.52 -10.23
C ALA A 217 -6.46 -14.68 -10.36
N ALA A 218 -5.26 -14.53 -9.77
CA ALA A 218 -4.24 -15.58 -9.76
C ALA A 218 -4.69 -16.84 -8.98
N ASP A 219 -5.41 -16.67 -7.87
CA ASP A 219 -5.93 -17.78 -7.09
C ASP A 219 -7.11 -18.46 -7.80
N LEU A 220 -7.91 -17.70 -8.55
CA LEU A 220 -8.94 -18.26 -9.41
C LEU A 220 -8.33 -19.16 -10.51
N GLU A 221 -7.23 -18.73 -11.13
CA GLU A 221 -6.53 -19.55 -12.13
C GLU A 221 -5.90 -20.81 -11.52
N LYS A 222 -5.32 -20.72 -10.31
CA LYS A 222 -4.86 -21.91 -9.57
C LYS A 222 -6.02 -22.87 -9.28
N LEU A 223 -7.16 -22.36 -8.85
CA LEU A 223 -8.35 -23.17 -8.59
C LEU A 223 -8.84 -23.88 -9.85
N LYS A 224 -8.84 -23.21 -11.00
CA LYS A 224 -9.15 -23.83 -12.30
C LYS A 224 -8.17 -24.96 -12.62
N ALA A 225 -6.87 -24.73 -12.46
CA ALA A 225 -5.84 -25.74 -12.71
C ALA A 225 -6.02 -26.98 -11.81
N ASP A 226 -6.32 -26.79 -10.52
CA ASP A 226 -6.59 -27.87 -9.57
C ASP A 226 -7.80 -28.72 -9.99
N LEU A 227 -8.86 -28.10 -10.50
CA LEU A 227 -10.05 -28.82 -10.99
C LEU A 227 -9.73 -29.63 -12.25
N VAL A 228 -8.94 -29.07 -13.18
CA VAL A 228 -8.46 -29.80 -14.37
C VAL A 228 -7.58 -30.98 -13.97
N ALA A 229 -6.79 -30.86 -12.90
CA ALA A 229 -5.97 -31.94 -12.34
C ALA A 229 -6.78 -33.01 -11.59
N GLY A 230 -8.12 -32.91 -11.57
CA GLY A 230 -9.02 -33.89 -10.93
C GLY A 230 -9.43 -33.55 -9.50
N GLY A 231 -9.14 -32.33 -9.03
CA GLY A 231 -9.71 -31.80 -7.79
C GLY A 231 -11.22 -31.58 -7.89
N THR A 232 -11.90 -31.44 -6.74
CA THR A 232 -13.32 -31.07 -6.68
C THR A 232 -13.49 -29.72 -6.00
N LEU A 233 -14.51 -28.97 -6.41
CA LEU A 233 -14.81 -27.68 -5.81
C LEU A 233 -15.20 -27.84 -4.34
N GLU A 234 -15.98 -28.88 -4.02
CA GLU A 234 -16.42 -29.19 -2.67
C GLU A 234 -15.24 -29.38 -1.72
N ARG A 235 -14.17 -30.06 -2.15
CA ARG A 235 -12.96 -30.23 -1.33
C ARG A 235 -12.29 -28.90 -0.99
N GLN A 236 -12.32 -27.94 -1.92
CA GLN A 236 -11.71 -26.63 -1.71
C GLN A 236 -12.55 -25.77 -0.76
N LEU A 237 -13.89 -25.95 -0.78
CA LEU A 237 -14.82 -25.18 0.04
C LEU A 237 -14.94 -25.64 1.49
N VAL A 238 -14.63 -26.91 1.80
CA VAL A 238 -14.66 -27.49 3.16
C VAL A 238 -13.90 -26.64 4.19
N VAL A 239 -12.92 -25.86 3.75
CA VAL A 239 -12.15 -24.96 4.62
C VAL A 239 -13.00 -23.88 5.29
N LEU A 240 -14.15 -23.52 4.71
CA LEU A 240 -15.10 -22.58 5.30
C LEU A 240 -15.80 -23.17 6.53
N ASN A 241 -15.89 -24.50 6.63
CA ASN A 241 -16.54 -25.22 7.71
C ASN A 241 -17.95 -24.67 8.05
N ASN A 242 -18.67 -24.24 7.02
CA ASN A 242 -19.98 -23.61 7.11
C ASN A 242 -20.78 -23.94 5.82
N PRO A 243 -21.74 -24.87 5.89
CA PRO A 243 -22.48 -25.35 4.73
C PRO A 243 -23.17 -24.23 3.93
N ASP A 244 -23.72 -23.21 4.61
CA ASP A 244 -24.41 -22.10 3.95
C ASP A 244 -23.42 -21.21 3.20
N ALA A 245 -22.25 -20.95 3.78
CA ALA A 245 -21.19 -20.19 3.12
C ALA A 245 -20.61 -20.98 1.93
N GLU A 246 -20.38 -22.28 2.09
CA GLU A 246 -19.93 -23.17 1.02
C GLU A 246 -20.89 -23.14 -0.17
N GLN A 247 -22.20 -23.22 0.07
CA GLN A 247 -23.21 -23.14 -0.98
C GLN A 247 -23.21 -21.79 -1.70
N ARG A 248 -23.11 -20.68 -0.96
CA ARG A 248 -23.05 -19.33 -1.55
C ARG A 248 -21.81 -19.15 -2.42
N VAL A 249 -20.64 -19.53 -1.92
CA VAL A 249 -19.39 -19.43 -2.66
C VAL A 249 -19.40 -20.37 -3.88
N ALA A 250 -19.93 -21.59 -3.75
CA ALA A 250 -20.09 -22.51 -4.87
C ALA A 250 -20.99 -21.92 -5.97
N ALA A 251 -22.09 -21.25 -5.60
CA ALA A 251 -22.99 -20.63 -6.57
C ALA A 251 -22.31 -19.51 -7.38
N VAL A 252 -21.36 -18.78 -6.77
CA VAL A 252 -20.55 -17.77 -7.47
C VAL A 252 -19.50 -18.42 -8.37
N LEU A 253 -18.83 -19.47 -7.90
CA LEU A 253 -17.69 -20.07 -8.60
C LEU A 253 -18.09 -21.04 -9.74
N ARG A 254 -19.14 -21.85 -9.57
CA ARG A 254 -19.58 -22.84 -10.57
C ARG A 254 -19.75 -22.28 -12.00
N PRO A 255 -20.44 -21.14 -12.22
CA PRO A 255 -20.57 -20.59 -13.58
C PRO A 255 -19.23 -20.14 -14.18
N LEU A 256 -18.29 -19.68 -13.35
CA LEU A 256 -16.97 -19.20 -13.78
C LEU A 256 -15.98 -20.33 -14.05
N LEU A 257 -16.17 -21.48 -13.39
CA LEU A 257 -15.33 -22.65 -13.50
C LEU A 257 -15.88 -23.70 -14.47
N HIS A 258 -17.08 -23.46 -15.05
CA HIS A 258 -17.82 -24.41 -15.87
C HIS A 258 -18.01 -25.78 -15.19
N VAL A 259 -18.15 -25.78 -13.86
CA VAL A 259 -18.39 -26.99 -13.07
C VAL A 259 -19.89 -27.17 -12.92
N GLU A 260 -20.42 -28.29 -13.43
CA GLU A 260 -21.83 -28.64 -13.21
C GLU A 260 -22.11 -28.76 -11.71
N ALA A 261 -23.24 -28.24 -11.25
CA ALA A 261 -23.67 -28.43 -9.88
C ALA A 261 -23.74 -29.94 -9.61
N ALA A 262 -23.04 -30.41 -8.57
CA ALA A 262 -23.20 -31.78 -8.10
C ALA A 262 -24.70 -31.99 -7.84
N ALA A 263 -25.34 -32.76 -8.73
CA ALA A 263 -26.75 -33.07 -8.60
C ALA A 263 -26.96 -33.65 -7.20
N ASP A 264 -27.81 -33.00 -6.41
CA ASP A 264 -28.29 -33.52 -5.14
C ASP A 264 -28.84 -34.91 -5.44
N LYS A 265 -28.05 -35.96 -5.17
CA LYS A 265 -28.56 -37.31 -5.24
C LYS A 265 -29.51 -37.39 -4.05
N PRO A 266 -30.84 -37.50 -4.27
CA PRO A 266 -31.72 -37.76 -3.16
C PRO A 266 -31.20 -39.04 -2.50
N SER A 267 -31.04 -38.99 -1.19
CA SER A 267 -30.67 -40.12 -0.34
C SER A 267 -31.80 -41.17 -0.34
N GLY A 268 -32.00 -41.79 -1.49
CA GLY A 268 -32.97 -42.85 -1.72
C GLY A 268 -32.46 -44.16 -1.18
N LEU A 269 -32.35 -44.30 0.14
CA LEU A 269 -32.09 -45.59 0.79
C LEU A 269 -32.70 -45.73 2.21
N ARG A 270 -33.71 -44.92 2.57
CA ARG A 270 -34.48 -45.09 3.83
C ARG A 270 -35.96 -45.46 3.67
N GLY A 271 -36.48 -45.60 2.44
CA GLY A 271 -37.92 -45.85 2.20
C GLY A 271 -38.34 -47.27 1.83
N VAL A 272 -37.42 -48.21 1.58
CA VAL A 272 -37.76 -49.54 1.02
C VAL A 272 -37.86 -50.64 2.10
N TRP A 273 -37.31 -50.42 3.29
CA TRP A 273 -37.30 -51.43 4.37
C TRP A 273 -38.57 -51.44 5.24
N SER A 274 -39.44 -50.44 5.14
CA SER A 274 -40.70 -50.35 5.92
C SER A 274 -41.90 -51.07 5.28
N ARG A 275 -41.72 -51.78 4.16
CA ARG A 275 -42.78 -52.57 3.49
C ARG A 275 -42.55 -54.09 3.48
N LEU A 276 -41.52 -54.58 4.16
CA LEU A 276 -41.19 -56.03 4.19
C LEU A 276 -41.21 -56.68 5.57
N PHE A 277 -41.43 -55.97 6.68
CA PHE A 277 -41.57 -56.58 8.01
C PHE A 277 -42.64 -55.90 8.90
N GLY A 278 -43.67 -56.69 9.25
CA GLY A 278 -44.67 -56.48 10.31
C GLY A 278 -45.92 -55.73 9.84
N ARG A 279 -47.10 -56.32 9.60
CA ARG A 279 -47.81 -57.45 10.25
C ARG A 279 -47.91 -57.34 11.76
#